data_AF-A0A134AN29-F1
#
_entry.id   AF-A0A134AN29-F1
#
_cell.length_a   1.000
_cell.length_b   1.000
_cell.length_c   1.000
_cell.angle_alpha   90.00
_cell.angle_beta   90.00
_cell.angle_gamma   90.00
#
_symmetry.space_group_name_H-M   'P 1'
#
loop_
_entity.id
_entity.type
_entity.pdbx_description
1 polymer ?
#
loop_
_entity_poly.entity_id
_entity_poly.type
_entity_poly.pdbx_seq_one_letter_code
_entity_poly.pdbx_strand_id
1 'polypeptide(L)'
;MKFNYVIYNAVFEKDGIYQVYFNAIGQFWKVPIEKATVNIKFGNGNPVTENEISKLDIFTGEYGQSGKDYIENLKNGTIEIKTNKVLQSYNGLSFRLNLKTDNISPTFLDKLQTLYYAHPLLVAGPVIIIFLAIYGFVIWYIFGRDVGKKAIVPEFNIPKDISAMYAAYIKGVREPKEILTIGLLSLLSKGYVEADDKKGDGKNVKYTLSDSKRSKPKLAEEEKIVFNALSDTGNIFKNERSLYNASNKILKLFENEYKKKVYRDNSIFNVAFIIGIVIVFIISTNANSGTAGISDSIFGVVSLVMVAIFFGIVLNTFFSIINNIYGNNSTFLKVVKWLVVLFMSVIYGVLNFIVIGIIMAMYTVYSKVIGRYTADGMRKKEYLDGMKMYIKTAEANQIMKFNDVDELVAYFKGILPYAAALGVKNEAIKLMKNTIKLYNFDESTYSYINRGVHFNTYDSFILANTVSRVYNNAYDKIREERFSTLRNDSGSSSGFGGDGFSSGGGFSGGGSGGGGGGSW
;
A
#
# COMPACT_ATOMS: atom_id res chain seq x y z
N MET A 1 6.67 50.54 -26.18
CA MET A 1 6.76 49.11 -25.80
C MET A 1 5.42 48.46 -26.06
N LYS A 2 5.36 47.24 -26.64
CA LYS A 2 4.11 46.54 -26.94
C LYS A 2 4.11 45.21 -26.20
N PHE A 3 3.10 44.97 -25.38
CA PHE A 3 2.90 43.71 -24.67
C PHE A 3 1.73 42.96 -25.30
N ASN A 4 1.92 41.68 -25.60
CA ASN A 4 0.86 40.77 -26.03
C ASN A 4 0.78 39.65 -25.00
N TYR A 5 -0.42 39.39 -24.47
CA TYR A 5 -0.66 38.33 -23.51
C TYR A 5 -2.02 37.68 -23.79
N VAL A 6 -2.20 36.43 -23.34
CA VAL A 6 -3.44 35.67 -23.44
C VAL A 6 -3.94 35.40 -22.03
N ILE A 7 -5.23 35.64 -21.80
CA ILE A 7 -5.89 35.37 -20.52
C ILE A 7 -6.93 34.28 -20.74
N TYR A 8 -6.87 33.23 -19.91
CA TYR A 8 -7.88 32.17 -19.88
C TYR A 8 -8.95 32.49 -18.82
N ASN A 9 -10.17 31.97 -19.02
CA ASN A 9 -11.27 32.09 -18.07
C ASN A 9 -11.73 33.53 -17.74
N ALA A 10 -11.57 34.48 -18.68
CA ALA A 10 -11.98 35.89 -18.52
C ALA A 10 -13.40 36.20 -19.02
N VAL A 11 -14.05 35.24 -19.69
CA VAL A 11 -15.41 35.37 -20.23
C VAL A 11 -16.33 34.45 -19.45
N PHE A 12 -17.38 35.00 -18.87
CA PHE A 12 -18.38 34.25 -18.12
C PHE A 12 -19.66 34.14 -18.94
N GLU A 13 -20.18 32.94 -19.10
CA GLU A 13 -21.44 32.71 -19.79
C GLU A 13 -22.54 32.38 -18.77
N LYS A 14 -23.68 33.07 -18.88
CA LYS A 14 -24.89 32.77 -18.13
C LYS A 14 -26.12 33.07 -18.97
N ASP A 15 -26.99 32.08 -19.15
CA ASP A 15 -28.26 32.20 -19.87
C ASP A 15 -28.11 32.79 -21.29
N GLY A 16 -27.03 32.42 -22.00
CA GLY A 16 -26.72 32.94 -23.34
C GLY A 16 -26.16 34.37 -23.39
N ILE A 17 -25.83 34.96 -22.23
CA ILE A 17 -25.14 36.25 -22.12
C ILE A 17 -23.68 36.00 -21.74
N TYR A 18 -22.78 36.52 -22.57
CA TYR A 18 -21.34 36.49 -22.35
C TYR A 18 -20.89 37.79 -21.68
N GLN A 19 -20.50 37.71 -20.42
CA GLN A 19 -19.99 38.82 -19.65
C GLN A 19 -18.46 38.83 -19.65
N VAL A 20 -17.89 39.95 -20.06
CA VAL A 20 -16.48 40.30 -19.90
C VAL A 20 -16.38 41.43 -18.91
N TYR A 21 -15.82 41.16 -17.74
CA TYR A 21 -15.53 42.19 -16.75
C TYR A 21 -14.02 42.32 -16.60
N PHE A 22 -13.47 43.44 -17.07
CA PHE A 22 -12.02 43.58 -17.22
C PHE A 22 -11.52 44.95 -16.78
N ASN A 23 -10.40 44.92 -16.06
CA ASN A 23 -9.67 46.11 -15.64
C ASN A 23 -8.64 46.46 -16.70
N ALA A 24 -9.07 47.17 -17.74
CA ALA A 24 -8.24 47.48 -18.91
C ALA A 24 -7.02 48.34 -18.55
N ILE A 25 -7.16 49.23 -17.58
CA ILE A 25 -6.08 50.07 -17.06
C ILE A 25 -6.07 49.94 -15.54
N GLY A 26 -5.08 49.20 -15.03
CA GLY A 26 -4.96 48.92 -13.59
C GLY A 26 -4.71 50.16 -12.73
N GLN A 27 -5.09 50.10 -11.45
CA GLN A 27 -4.99 51.18 -10.47
C GLN A 27 -3.60 51.30 -9.81
N PHE A 28 -2.56 50.68 -10.37
CA PHE A 28 -1.23 50.62 -9.74
C PHE A 28 -0.19 51.51 -10.44
N TRP A 29 -0.62 52.31 -11.41
CA TRP A 29 0.24 53.31 -12.05
C TRP A 29 0.53 54.45 -11.07
N LYS A 30 1.82 54.66 -10.77
CA LYS A 30 2.29 55.75 -9.89
C LYS A 30 2.38 57.10 -10.60
N VAL A 31 2.05 57.12 -11.89
CA VAL A 31 2.12 58.30 -12.75
C VAL A 31 0.74 58.56 -13.37
N PRO A 32 0.36 59.83 -13.56
CA PRO A 32 -0.89 60.15 -14.24
C PRO A 32 -0.83 59.72 -15.71
N ILE A 33 -1.96 59.22 -16.21
CA ILE A 33 -2.13 58.86 -17.62
C ILE A 33 -2.95 59.96 -18.29
N GLU A 34 -2.31 60.74 -19.16
CA GLU A 34 -2.92 61.89 -19.83
C GLU A 34 -4.10 61.48 -20.72
N LYS A 35 -3.91 60.42 -21.50
CA LYS A 35 -4.92 59.88 -22.43
C LYS A 35 -4.81 58.37 -22.49
N ALA A 36 -5.94 57.70 -22.40
CA ALA A 36 -6.00 56.27 -22.63
C ALA A 36 -7.13 55.90 -23.58
N THR A 37 -6.91 54.84 -24.36
CA THR A 37 -7.88 54.32 -25.31
C THR A 37 -7.91 52.80 -25.20
N VAL A 38 -9.10 52.25 -24.99
CA VAL A 38 -9.35 50.82 -24.93
C VAL A 38 -10.18 50.44 -26.15
N ASN A 39 -9.65 49.53 -26.97
CA ASN A 39 -10.32 49.05 -28.17
C ASN A 39 -10.69 47.58 -27.97
N ILE A 40 -11.97 47.27 -28.07
CA ILE A 40 -12.51 45.91 -27.88
C ILE A 40 -13.05 45.39 -29.21
N LYS A 41 -12.58 44.20 -29.61
CA LYS A 41 -12.96 43.53 -30.86
C LYS A 41 -13.03 42.01 -30.66
N PHE A 42 -13.81 41.32 -31.50
CA PHE A 42 -13.80 39.87 -31.52
C PHE A 42 -12.48 39.32 -32.09
N GLY A 43 -12.06 38.14 -31.61
CA GLY A 43 -10.82 37.49 -32.04
C GLY A 43 -10.87 36.97 -33.48
N ASN A 44 -12.07 36.67 -34.00
CA ASN A 44 -12.30 36.26 -35.38
C ASN A 44 -12.28 37.42 -36.39
N GLY A 45 -12.14 38.67 -35.91
CA GLY A 45 -12.15 39.87 -36.74
C GLY A 45 -13.54 40.36 -37.16
N ASN A 46 -14.62 39.69 -36.71
CA ASN A 46 -15.98 40.17 -36.94
C ASN A 46 -16.23 41.48 -36.20
N PRO A 47 -17.05 42.39 -36.76
CA PRO A 47 -17.43 43.63 -36.10
C PRO A 47 -18.33 43.34 -34.90
N VAL A 48 -18.11 44.04 -33.79
CA VAL A 48 -19.06 44.14 -32.67
C VAL A 48 -20.17 45.10 -33.06
N THR A 49 -21.41 44.61 -33.11
CA THR A 49 -22.60 45.39 -33.50
C THR A 49 -23.41 45.82 -32.28
N GLU A 50 -24.18 46.92 -32.38
CA GLU A 50 -25.02 47.42 -31.26
C GLU A 50 -26.02 46.37 -30.77
N ASN A 51 -26.57 45.57 -31.69
CA ASN A 51 -27.53 44.51 -31.38
C ASN A 51 -26.94 43.38 -30.53
N GLU A 52 -25.62 43.19 -30.55
CA GLU A 52 -24.93 42.19 -29.73
C GLU A 52 -24.63 42.72 -28.33
N ILE A 53 -24.63 44.03 -28.11
CA ILE A 53 -24.32 44.64 -26.81
C ILE A 53 -25.60 44.70 -25.99
N SER A 54 -25.73 43.77 -25.03
CA SER A 54 -26.84 43.80 -24.08
C SER A 54 -26.65 44.86 -23.00
N LYS A 55 -25.41 45.07 -22.54
CA LYS A 55 -25.08 46.08 -21.53
C LYS A 55 -23.59 46.43 -21.57
N LEU A 56 -23.27 47.71 -21.46
CA LEU A 56 -21.90 48.19 -21.26
C LEU A 56 -21.89 49.14 -20.05
N ASP A 57 -21.21 48.74 -18.98
CA ASP A 57 -20.93 49.61 -17.83
C ASP A 57 -19.43 49.93 -17.81
N ILE A 58 -19.07 51.21 -17.71
CA ILE A 58 -17.67 51.66 -17.64
C ILE A 58 -17.47 52.45 -16.36
N PHE A 59 -16.33 52.20 -15.70
CA PHE A 59 -15.97 52.76 -14.41
C PHE A 59 -14.57 53.36 -14.49
N THR A 60 -14.44 54.61 -14.03
CA THR A 60 -13.15 55.30 -13.91
C THR A 60 -12.93 55.78 -12.47
N GLY A 61 -11.68 55.85 -12.03
CA GLY A 61 -11.32 56.40 -10.73
C GLY A 61 -10.53 55.43 -9.85
N GLU A 62 -10.46 55.74 -8.55
CA GLU A 62 -9.77 54.91 -7.56
C GLU A 62 -10.48 53.57 -7.32
N TYR A 63 -9.81 52.66 -6.62
CA TYR A 63 -10.40 51.39 -6.22
C TYR A 63 -11.70 51.60 -5.43
N GLY A 64 -12.80 50.99 -5.91
CA GLY A 64 -14.13 51.11 -5.30
C GLY A 64 -14.96 52.30 -5.76
N GLN A 65 -14.39 53.24 -6.53
CA GLN A 65 -15.15 54.34 -7.11
C GLN A 65 -15.83 53.94 -8.43
N SER A 66 -16.99 54.54 -8.71
CA SER A 66 -17.77 54.33 -9.94
C SER A 66 -17.87 55.63 -10.74
N GLY A 67 -16.73 56.26 -11.01
CA GLY A 67 -16.66 57.47 -11.83
C GLY A 67 -17.05 57.22 -13.28
N LYS A 68 -17.46 58.28 -13.97
CA LYS A 68 -17.97 58.27 -15.36
C LYS A 68 -17.15 59.19 -16.28
N ASP A 69 -15.85 59.31 -16.02
CA ASP A 69 -14.94 60.21 -16.72
C ASP A 69 -14.40 59.56 -18.02
N TYR A 70 -15.32 59.19 -18.92
CA TYR A 70 -15.02 58.56 -20.20
C TYR A 70 -15.93 59.04 -21.34
N ILE A 71 -15.54 58.71 -22.57
CA ILE A 71 -16.32 58.82 -23.80
C ILE A 71 -16.29 57.45 -24.47
N GLU A 72 -17.45 56.88 -24.75
CA GLU A 72 -17.59 55.63 -25.51
C GLU A 72 -18.08 55.94 -26.91
N ASN A 73 -17.55 55.21 -27.90
CA ASN A 73 -18.06 55.24 -29.28
C ASN A 73 -18.00 53.82 -29.85
N LEU A 74 -19.03 53.45 -30.60
CA LEU A 74 -18.95 52.30 -31.50
C LEU A 74 -18.56 52.80 -32.89
N LYS A 75 -17.32 52.51 -33.31
CA LYS A 75 -16.82 52.91 -34.64
C LYS A 75 -16.34 51.69 -35.41
N ASN A 76 -16.83 51.53 -36.64
CA ASN A 76 -16.42 50.48 -37.58
C ASN A 76 -16.44 49.06 -36.95
N GLY A 77 -17.41 48.77 -36.08
CA GLY A 77 -17.51 47.47 -35.42
C GLY A 77 -16.50 47.22 -34.30
N THR A 78 -15.89 48.27 -33.73
CA THR A 78 -15.02 48.20 -32.54
C THR A 78 -15.58 49.12 -31.46
N ILE A 79 -15.66 48.63 -30.22
CA ILE A 79 -16.00 49.46 -29.07
C ILE A 79 -14.72 50.22 -28.68
N GLU A 80 -14.76 51.54 -28.81
CA GLU A 80 -13.67 52.45 -28.45
C GLU A 80 -14.07 53.22 -27.19
N ILE A 81 -13.31 53.02 -26.10
CA ILE A 81 -13.47 53.76 -24.84
C ILE A 81 -12.28 54.68 -24.66
N LYS A 82 -12.54 55.98 -24.53
CA LYS A 82 -11.53 57.03 -24.31
C LYS A 82 -11.73 57.71 -22.97
N THR A 83 -10.65 58.03 -22.28
CA THR A 83 -10.71 58.86 -21.07
C THR A 83 -11.05 60.30 -21.45
N ASN A 84 -11.94 60.96 -20.70
CA ASN A 84 -12.29 62.36 -20.94
C ASN A 84 -11.49 63.34 -20.04
N LYS A 85 -10.84 62.81 -19.00
CA LYS A 85 -9.92 63.50 -18.08
C LYS A 85 -8.65 62.67 -17.91
N VAL A 86 -7.62 63.34 -17.39
CA VAL A 86 -6.37 62.68 -16.94
C VAL A 86 -6.70 61.69 -15.84
N LEU A 87 -6.31 60.43 -16.01
CA LEU A 87 -6.35 59.45 -14.92
C LEU A 87 -5.18 59.78 -13.98
N GLN A 88 -5.50 60.25 -12.77
CA GLN A 88 -4.49 60.54 -11.76
C GLN A 88 -3.75 59.27 -11.32
N SER A 89 -2.63 59.44 -10.61
CA SER A 89 -1.93 58.31 -10.00
C SER A 89 -2.90 57.43 -9.23
N TYR A 90 -2.80 56.12 -9.41
CA TYR A 90 -3.67 55.10 -8.84
C TYR A 90 -5.13 55.07 -9.32
N ASN A 91 -5.50 55.88 -10.31
CA ASN A 91 -6.80 55.76 -10.96
C ASN A 91 -6.73 54.74 -12.11
N GLY A 92 -7.82 54.02 -12.32
CA GLY A 92 -7.93 53.02 -13.36
C GLY A 92 -9.16 53.21 -14.26
N LEU A 93 -9.27 52.32 -15.23
CA LEU A 93 -10.43 52.18 -16.11
C LEU A 93 -10.80 50.70 -16.21
N SER A 94 -12.03 50.39 -15.80
CA SER A 94 -12.61 49.06 -15.87
C SER A 94 -13.91 49.11 -16.66
N PHE A 95 -14.23 48.02 -17.36
CA PHE A 95 -15.50 47.89 -18.07
C PHE A 95 -16.14 46.53 -17.79
N ARG A 96 -17.47 46.51 -17.80
CA ARG A 96 -18.31 45.31 -17.83
C ARG A 96 -19.11 45.33 -19.12
N LEU A 97 -18.82 44.37 -19.98
CA LEU A 97 -19.48 44.22 -21.27
C LEU A 97 -20.27 42.91 -21.27
N ASN A 98 -21.58 43.01 -21.42
CA ASN A 98 -22.48 41.88 -21.60
C ASN A 98 -22.88 41.78 -23.07
N LEU A 99 -22.54 40.66 -23.69
CA LEU A 99 -22.80 40.38 -25.09
C LEU A 99 -23.84 39.28 -25.23
N LYS A 100 -24.81 39.48 -26.11
CA LYS A 100 -25.73 38.44 -26.59
C LYS A 100 -25.36 38.16 -28.05
N THR A 101 -24.45 37.21 -28.24
CA THR A 101 -23.87 36.92 -29.55
C THR A 101 -23.53 35.44 -29.70
N ASP A 102 -23.67 34.92 -30.92
CA ASP A 102 -23.21 33.58 -31.29
C ASP A 102 -21.72 33.55 -31.70
N ASN A 103 -21.10 34.74 -31.83
CA ASN A 103 -19.68 34.88 -32.17
C ASN A 103 -18.73 34.40 -31.05
N ILE A 104 -19.24 34.23 -29.82
CA ILE A 104 -18.51 33.63 -28.70
C ILE A 104 -19.14 32.27 -28.41
N SER A 105 -18.85 31.26 -29.22
CA SER A 105 -19.40 29.90 -29.07
C SER A 105 -18.30 28.90 -28.69
N PRO A 106 -17.86 28.86 -27.41
CA PRO A 106 -16.80 27.94 -26.99
C PRO A 106 -17.26 26.49 -27.16
N THR A 107 -16.45 25.70 -27.87
CA THR A 107 -16.70 24.27 -28.04
C THR A 107 -16.47 23.51 -26.73
N PHE A 108 -16.91 22.26 -26.68
CA PHE A 108 -16.61 21.39 -25.53
C PHE A 108 -15.09 21.28 -25.28
N LEU A 109 -14.28 21.23 -26.34
CA LEU A 109 -12.82 21.18 -26.23
C LEU A 109 -12.25 22.48 -25.66
N ASP A 110 -12.78 23.65 -26.04
CA ASP A 110 -12.35 24.94 -25.50
C ASP A 110 -12.66 25.05 -24.00
N LYS A 111 -13.86 24.57 -23.59
CA LYS A 111 -14.25 24.50 -22.18
C LYS A 111 -13.33 23.56 -21.41
N LEU A 112 -12.99 22.39 -21.98
CA LEU A 112 -12.09 21.43 -21.34
C LEU A 112 -10.65 21.95 -21.23
N GLN A 113 -10.14 22.60 -22.27
CA GLN A 113 -8.81 23.22 -22.27
C GLN A 113 -8.73 24.34 -21.23
N THR A 114 -9.75 25.20 -21.16
CA THR A 114 -9.84 26.24 -20.13
C THR A 114 -9.89 25.63 -18.73
N LEU A 115 -10.67 24.56 -18.54
CA LEU A 115 -10.72 23.83 -17.27
C LEU A 115 -9.37 23.20 -16.91
N TYR A 116 -8.64 22.66 -17.88
CA TYR A 116 -7.30 22.11 -17.65
C TYR A 116 -6.32 23.21 -17.22
N TYR A 117 -6.32 24.38 -17.87
CA TYR A 117 -5.43 25.47 -17.44
C TYR A 117 -5.83 26.08 -16.09
N ALA A 118 -7.12 26.08 -15.76
CA ALA A 118 -7.58 26.56 -14.46
C ALA A 118 -7.30 25.53 -13.34
N HIS A 119 -7.62 24.26 -13.59
CA HIS A 119 -7.54 23.16 -12.63
C HIS A 119 -7.11 21.86 -13.33
N PRO A 120 -5.79 21.68 -13.60
CA PRO A 120 -5.28 20.56 -14.38
C PRO A 120 -5.72 19.18 -13.87
N LEU A 121 -5.81 19.01 -12.55
CA LEU A 121 -6.19 17.75 -11.91
C LEU A 121 -7.66 17.36 -12.12
N LEU A 122 -8.58 18.29 -12.33
CA LEU A 122 -9.98 17.95 -12.59
C LEU A 122 -10.15 17.24 -13.93
N VAL A 123 -9.25 17.50 -14.88
CA VAL A 123 -9.24 16.86 -16.20
C VAL A 123 -8.30 15.65 -16.19
N ALA A 124 -7.05 15.83 -15.76
CA ALA A 124 -6.04 14.78 -15.83
C ALA A 124 -6.23 13.66 -14.78
N GLY A 125 -6.76 13.98 -13.60
CA GLY A 125 -6.97 13.02 -12.51
C GLY A 125 -7.86 11.84 -12.91
N PRO A 126 -9.08 12.08 -13.41
CA PRO A 126 -9.95 11.01 -13.91
C PRO A 126 -9.31 10.17 -15.03
N VAL A 127 -8.58 10.81 -15.95
CA VAL A 127 -7.88 10.11 -17.05
C VAL A 127 -6.82 9.15 -16.50
N ILE A 128 -6.01 9.60 -15.54
CA ILE A 128 -4.99 8.76 -14.87
C ILE A 128 -5.65 7.59 -14.15
N ILE A 129 -6.73 7.83 -13.41
CA ILE A 129 -7.47 6.78 -12.69
C ILE A 129 -8.03 5.74 -13.66
N ILE A 130 -8.69 6.16 -14.73
CA ILE A 130 -9.24 5.26 -15.75
C ILE A 130 -8.13 4.45 -16.42
N PHE A 131 -7.02 5.09 -16.77
CA PHE A 131 -5.86 4.41 -17.36
C PHE A 131 -5.29 3.34 -16.42
N LEU A 132 -5.09 3.67 -15.13
CA LEU A 132 -4.62 2.71 -14.13
C LEU A 132 -5.62 1.58 -13.87
N ALA A 133 -6.93 1.86 -13.97
CA ALA A 133 -7.96 0.85 -13.83
C ALA A 133 -7.91 -0.15 -15.00
N ILE A 134 -7.80 0.34 -16.24
CA ILE A 134 -7.66 -0.49 -17.44
C ILE A 134 -6.36 -1.29 -17.37
N TYR A 135 -5.24 -0.64 -17.06
CA TYR A 135 -3.94 -1.29 -16.89
C TYR A 135 -4.03 -2.41 -15.83
N GLY A 136 -4.56 -2.10 -14.65
CA GLY A 136 -4.70 -3.06 -13.56
C GLY A 136 -5.57 -4.25 -13.97
N PHE A 137 -6.71 -3.99 -14.63
CA PHE A 137 -7.59 -5.04 -15.10
C PHE A 137 -6.91 -5.95 -16.14
N VAL A 138 -6.26 -5.39 -17.16
CA VAL A 138 -5.59 -6.16 -18.22
C VAL A 138 -4.45 -7.00 -17.67
N ILE A 139 -3.58 -6.41 -16.84
CA ILE A 139 -2.44 -7.12 -16.28
C ILE A 139 -2.88 -8.19 -15.27
N TRP A 140 -3.91 -7.91 -14.46
CA TRP A 140 -4.53 -8.94 -13.62
C TRP A 140 -5.11 -10.09 -14.45
N TYR A 141 -5.82 -9.79 -15.54
CA TYR A 141 -6.42 -10.81 -16.40
C TYR A 141 -5.36 -11.76 -17.00
N ILE A 142 -4.19 -11.24 -17.38
CA ILE A 142 -3.11 -12.02 -17.98
C ILE A 142 -2.25 -12.74 -16.93
N PHE A 143 -1.88 -12.05 -15.84
CA PHE A 143 -0.86 -12.50 -14.90
C PHE A 143 -1.39 -12.86 -13.51
N GLY A 144 -2.51 -12.31 -13.08
CA GLY A 144 -3.10 -12.53 -11.75
C GLY A 144 -4.19 -13.60 -11.69
N ARG A 145 -4.70 -14.06 -12.84
CA ARG A 145 -5.69 -15.14 -12.86
C ARG A 145 -5.08 -16.44 -12.34
N ASP A 146 -5.69 -16.95 -11.28
CA ASP A 146 -5.34 -18.24 -10.68
C ASP A 146 -5.51 -19.38 -11.70
N VAL A 147 -4.66 -20.40 -11.57
CA VAL A 147 -4.79 -21.64 -12.36
C VAL A 147 -6.17 -22.29 -12.07
N GLY A 148 -6.70 -23.03 -13.05
CA GLY A 148 -7.97 -23.73 -12.87
C GLY A 148 -7.93 -24.72 -11.69
N LYS A 149 -8.78 -24.46 -10.69
CA LYS A 149 -8.99 -25.34 -9.54
C LYS A 149 -9.63 -26.65 -9.99
N LYS A 150 -9.10 -27.78 -9.54
CA LYS A 150 -9.75 -29.08 -9.67
C LYS A 150 -10.63 -29.36 -8.46
N ALA A 151 -11.52 -30.33 -8.59
CA ALA A 151 -12.28 -30.86 -7.47
C ALA A 151 -11.31 -31.38 -6.38
N ILE A 152 -11.54 -30.98 -5.14
CA ILE A 152 -10.76 -31.45 -4.00
C ILE A 152 -11.29 -32.84 -3.64
N VAL A 153 -10.40 -33.84 -3.68
CA VAL A 153 -10.72 -35.23 -3.37
C VAL A 153 -10.11 -35.56 -2.01
N PRO A 154 -10.79 -36.31 -1.11
CA PRO A 154 -10.19 -36.77 0.13
C PRO A 154 -8.89 -37.54 -0.13
N GLU A 155 -7.80 -37.14 0.53
CA GLU A 155 -6.48 -37.71 0.32
C GLU A 155 -5.93 -38.27 1.64
N PHE A 156 -5.81 -39.58 1.74
CA PHE A 156 -5.31 -40.23 2.95
C PHE A 156 -3.79 -40.44 2.91
N ASN A 157 -3.15 -40.34 1.73
CA ASN A 157 -1.72 -40.58 1.61
C ASN A 157 -0.89 -39.42 2.17
N ILE A 158 0.20 -39.76 2.84
CA ILE A 158 1.18 -38.78 3.31
C ILE A 158 1.99 -38.28 2.11
N PRO A 159 2.12 -36.95 1.90
CA PRO A 159 2.87 -36.41 0.77
C PRO A 159 4.35 -36.78 0.87
N LYS A 160 4.97 -37.13 -0.26
CA LYS A 160 6.37 -37.58 -0.33
C LYS A 160 7.37 -36.42 -0.47
N ASP A 161 6.96 -35.32 -1.09
CA ASP A 161 7.81 -34.20 -1.49
C ASP A 161 7.56 -32.91 -0.68
N ILE A 162 6.64 -32.94 0.29
CA ILE A 162 6.27 -31.80 1.13
C ILE A 162 6.42 -32.24 2.57
N SER A 163 7.30 -31.61 3.36
CA SER A 163 7.33 -31.85 4.80
C SER A 163 6.11 -31.25 5.50
N ALA A 164 5.80 -31.72 6.71
CA ALA A 164 4.74 -31.11 7.52
C ALA A 164 4.98 -29.61 7.77
N MET A 165 6.24 -29.21 7.98
CA MET A 165 6.61 -27.81 8.17
C MET A 165 6.32 -26.97 6.93
N TYR A 166 6.67 -27.47 5.75
CA TYR A 166 6.42 -26.75 4.49
C TYR A 166 4.93 -26.76 4.12
N ALA A 167 4.20 -27.84 4.44
CA ALA A 167 2.74 -27.90 4.29
C ALA A 167 2.04 -26.79 5.09
N ALA A 168 2.48 -26.56 6.34
CA ALA A 168 1.98 -25.48 7.17
C ALA A 168 2.21 -24.10 6.51
N TYR A 169 3.41 -23.90 5.95
CA TYR A 169 3.74 -22.68 5.23
C TYR A 169 2.89 -22.51 3.97
N ILE A 170 2.65 -23.55 3.19
CA ILE A 170 1.75 -23.51 2.02
C ILE A 170 0.32 -23.13 2.44
N LYS A 171 -0.14 -23.60 3.61
CA LYS A 171 -1.46 -23.30 4.18
C LYS A 171 -1.58 -21.92 4.85
N GLY A 172 -0.50 -21.16 4.94
CA GLY A 172 -0.52 -19.77 5.41
C GLY A 172 0.08 -19.56 6.79
N VAL A 173 0.64 -20.58 7.44
CA VAL A 173 1.37 -20.41 8.70
C VAL A 173 2.63 -19.57 8.44
N ARG A 174 2.79 -18.48 9.20
CA ARG A 174 3.94 -17.57 9.09
C ARG A 174 4.66 -17.36 10.43
N GLU A 175 4.14 -17.90 11.53
CA GLU A 175 4.75 -17.74 12.84
C GLU A 175 5.95 -18.71 13.03
N PRO A 176 7.16 -18.20 13.36
CA PRO A 176 8.34 -19.05 13.48
C PRO A 176 8.20 -20.14 14.56
N LYS A 177 7.59 -19.81 15.69
CA LYS A 177 7.32 -20.74 16.81
C LYS A 177 6.36 -21.87 16.44
N GLU A 178 5.38 -21.61 15.58
CA GLU A 178 4.42 -22.61 15.12
C GLU A 178 5.10 -23.58 14.14
N ILE A 179 5.86 -23.05 13.17
CA ILE A 179 6.69 -23.85 12.27
C ILE A 179 7.68 -24.72 13.06
N LEU A 180 8.35 -24.15 14.07
CA LEU A 180 9.27 -24.89 14.93
C LEU A 180 8.57 -26.02 15.70
N THR A 181 7.37 -25.77 16.22
CA THR A 181 6.56 -26.78 16.91
C THR A 181 6.24 -27.95 15.98
N ILE A 182 5.83 -27.67 14.73
CA ILE A 182 5.54 -28.70 13.73
C ILE A 182 6.80 -29.49 13.37
N GLY A 183 7.95 -28.82 13.28
CA GLY A 183 9.24 -29.48 13.07
C GLY A 183 9.61 -30.45 14.18
N LEU A 184 9.42 -30.05 15.45
CA LEU A 184 9.65 -30.90 16.60
C LEU A 184 8.70 -32.11 16.65
N LEU A 185 7.42 -31.90 16.30
CA LEU A 185 6.45 -32.99 16.15
C LEU A 185 6.87 -33.98 15.05
N SER A 186 7.39 -33.48 13.92
CA SER A 186 7.92 -34.34 12.86
C SER A 186 9.15 -35.13 13.31
N LEU A 187 10.09 -34.51 14.04
CA LEU A 187 11.26 -35.18 14.59
C LEU A 187 10.88 -36.25 15.62
N LEU A 188 9.86 -35.98 16.44
CA LEU A 188 9.29 -36.94 17.39
C LEU A 188 8.67 -38.14 16.65
N SER A 189 7.81 -37.88 15.66
CA SER A 189 7.20 -38.93 14.83
C SER A 189 8.21 -39.78 14.06
N LYS A 190 9.36 -39.20 13.66
CA LYS A 190 10.46 -39.91 12.98
C LYS A 190 11.45 -40.56 13.95
N GLY A 191 11.26 -40.45 15.26
CA GLY A 191 12.12 -41.06 16.27
C GLY A 191 13.51 -40.44 16.41
N TYR A 192 13.68 -39.16 16.04
CA TYR A 192 14.89 -38.38 16.33
C TYR A 192 14.84 -37.73 17.71
N VAL A 193 13.63 -37.46 18.19
CA VAL A 193 13.34 -36.96 19.54
C VAL A 193 12.51 -38.01 20.27
N GLU A 194 12.79 -38.20 21.54
CA GLU A 194 12.00 -39.05 22.44
C GLU A 194 11.24 -38.17 23.44
N ALA A 195 10.04 -38.63 23.80
CA ALA A 195 9.18 -38.02 24.80
C ALA A 195 9.02 -39.00 25.97
N ASP A 196 9.66 -38.71 27.10
CA ASP A 196 9.52 -39.47 28.35
C ASP A 196 8.40 -38.84 29.20
N ASP A 197 7.26 -39.52 29.24
CA ASP A 197 6.11 -39.17 30.06
C ASP A 197 5.92 -40.24 31.16
N LYS A 198 6.66 -40.08 32.26
CA LYS A 198 6.67 -41.04 33.37
C LYS A 198 5.29 -41.29 33.99
N LYS A 199 4.40 -40.29 33.96
CA LYS A 199 3.06 -40.36 34.56
C LYS A 199 1.98 -40.73 33.55
N GLY A 200 2.27 -40.64 32.25
CA GLY A 200 1.31 -40.89 31.18
C GLY A 200 0.19 -39.85 31.08
N ASP A 201 0.33 -38.71 31.78
CA ASP A 201 -0.69 -37.65 31.85
C ASP A 201 -0.41 -36.47 30.91
N GLY A 202 0.71 -36.51 30.16
CA GLY A 202 1.14 -35.47 29.24
C GLY A 202 1.57 -34.17 29.89
N LYS A 203 1.60 -34.06 31.23
CA LYS A 203 1.88 -32.79 31.94
C LYS A 203 3.37 -32.55 32.16
N ASN A 204 4.15 -33.61 32.41
CA ASN A 204 5.57 -33.53 32.73
C ASN A 204 6.41 -34.34 31.73
N VAL A 205 6.26 -34.03 30.45
CA VAL A 205 6.97 -34.73 29.37
C VAL A 205 8.39 -34.16 29.24
N LYS A 206 9.40 -35.03 29.39
CA LYS A 206 10.80 -34.69 29.12
C LYS A 206 11.14 -35.05 27.68
N TYR A 207 11.68 -34.09 26.94
CA TYR A 207 12.08 -34.29 25.55
C TYR A 207 13.61 -34.39 25.43
N THR A 208 14.09 -35.51 24.88
CA THR A 208 15.52 -35.81 24.70
C THR A 208 15.82 -36.21 23.26
N LEU A 209 17.08 -36.12 22.84
CA LEU A 209 17.50 -36.76 21.59
C LEU A 209 17.40 -38.28 21.73
N SER A 210 17.04 -38.95 20.65
CA SER A 210 16.92 -40.41 20.65
C SER A 210 18.28 -41.09 20.44
N ASP A 211 18.66 -41.93 21.39
CA ASP A 211 19.84 -42.82 21.30
C ASP A 211 19.55 -44.14 20.54
N SER A 212 18.35 -44.27 19.97
CA SER A 212 17.92 -45.50 19.31
C SER A 212 18.81 -45.86 18.11
N LYS A 213 19.29 -47.11 18.10
CA LYS A 213 20.01 -47.74 16.99
C LYS A 213 19.10 -48.17 15.83
N ARG A 214 17.77 -47.99 15.95
CA ARG A 214 16.82 -48.34 14.88
C ARG A 214 17.05 -47.46 13.66
N SER A 215 16.80 -48.01 12.47
CA SER A 215 16.81 -47.23 11.22
C SER A 215 15.76 -46.12 11.31
N LYS A 216 16.18 -44.87 11.14
CA LYS A 216 15.32 -43.67 11.24
C LYS A 216 14.94 -43.18 9.84
N PRO A 217 13.69 -42.69 9.63
CA PRO A 217 13.28 -42.11 8.35
C PRO A 217 14.13 -40.90 7.96
N LYS A 218 14.33 -40.69 6.66
CA LYS A 218 15.12 -39.54 6.16
C LYS A 218 14.48 -38.21 6.57
N LEU A 219 15.32 -37.30 7.09
CA LEU A 219 14.93 -35.92 7.39
C LEU A 219 14.96 -35.04 6.14
N ALA A 220 13.93 -34.20 6.00
CA ALA A 220 13.91 -33.07 5.08
C ALA A 220 14.96 -32.02 5.49
N GLU A 221 15.30 -31.09 4.61
CA GLU A 221 16.37 -30.11 4.86
C GLU A 221 16.07 -29.21 6.06
N GLU A 222 14.85 -28.70 6.13
CA GLU A 222 14.31 -27.91 7.23
C GLU A 222 14.28 -28.67 8.57
N GLU A 223 13.99 -29.97 8.55
CA GLU A 223 13.98 -30.79 9.75
C GLU A 223 15.39 -31.03 10.29
N LYS A 224 16.40 -31.14 9.40
CA LYS A 224 17.82 -31.17 9.79
C LYS A 224 18.23 -29.86 10.46
N ILE A 225 17.72 -28.72 9.97
CA ILE A 225 17.98 -27.42 10.61
C ILE A 225 17.42 -27.39 12.03
N VAL A 226 16.21 -27.91 12.24
CA VAL A 226 15.65 -28.03 13.61
C VAL A 226 16.47 -28.99 14.45
N PHE A 227 16.80 -30.17 13.93
CA PHE A 227 17.55 -31.20 14.66
C PHE A 227 18.90 -30.69 15.14
N ASN A 228 19.66 -30.01 14.27
CA ASN A 228 20.97 -29.44 14.62
C ASN A 228 20.89 -28.26 15.61
N ALA A 229 19.70 -27.68 15.79
CA ALA A 229 19.49 -26.60 16.75
C ALA A 229 19.17 -27.11 18.17
N LEU A 230 18.83 -28.39 18.33
CA LEU A 230 18.51 -29.00 19.61
C LEU A 230 19.77 -29.17 20.47
N SER A 231 19.59 -29.09 21.79
CA SER A 231 20.66 -29.43 22.73
C SER A 231 20.74 -30.94 22.97
N ASP A 232 21.98 -31.42 23.05
CA ASP A 232 22.39 -32.76 23.46
C ASP A 232 22.38 -32.98 24.98
N THR A 233 22.37 -31.91 25.79
CA THR A 233 22.50 -31.97 27.26
C THR A 233 21.22 -32.39 28.02
N GLY A 234 20.52 -33.42 27.54
CA GLY A 234 19.38 -34.05 28.22
C GLY A 234 18.08 -33.24 28.25
N ASN A 235 18.06 -32.00 27.77
CA ASN A 235 16.85 -31.23 27.46
C ASN A 235 17.06 -30.50 26.13
N ILE A 236 16.30 -30.89 25.10
CA ILE A 236 16.45 -30.36 23.74
C ILE A 236 16.22 -28.84 23.63
N PHE A 237 15.53 -28.23 24.60
CA PHE A 237 15.17 -26.81 24.60
C PHE A 237 16.23 -25.86 25.18
N LYS A 238 17.33 -26.38 25.72
CA LYS A 238 18.33 -25.56 26.44
C LYS A 238 18.98 -24.49 25.55
N ASN A 239 19.11 -24.75 24.24
CA ASN A 239 19.73 -23.83 23.30
C ASN A 239 18.70 -22.88 22.66
N GLU A 240 18.12 -21.98 23.46
CA GLU A 240 17.01 -21.10 23.04
C GLU A 240 17.36 -20.25 21.80
N ARG A 241 18.58 -19.67 21.78
CA ARG A 241 19.06 -18.82 20.68
C ARG A 241 19.21 -19.60 19.37
N SER A 242 19.68 -20.84 19.43
CA SER A 242 19.80 -21.70 18.25
C SER A 242 18.43 -22.04 17.67
N LEU A 243 17.45 -22.39 18.51
CA LEU A 243 16.07 -22.65 18.09
C LEU A 243 15.39 -21.42 17.47
N TYR A 244 15.60 -20.24 18.05
CA TYR A 244 15.16 -18.97 17.48
C TYR A 244 15.77 -18.72 16.10
N ASN A 245 17.09 -18.91 15.96
CA ASN A 245 17.78 -18.71 14.68
C ASN A 245 17.34 -19.74 13.63
N ALA A 246 17.16 -21.00 14.02
CA ALA A 246 16.71 -22.09 13.16
C ALA A 246 15.31 -21.81 12.59
N SER A 247 14.35 -21.47 13.44
CA SER A 247 12.98 -21.18 13.00
C SER A 247 12.91 -19.98 12.03
N ASN A 248 13.65 -18.90 12.31
CA ASN A 248 13.74 -17.74 11.40
C ASN A 248 14.47 -18.07 10.09
N LYS A 249 15.52 -18.92 10.14
CA LYS A 249 16.22 -19.40 8.94
C LYS A 249 15.28 -20.23 8.06
N ILE A 250 14.47 -21.10 8.66
CA ILE A 250 13.50 -21.94 7.96
C ILE A 250 12.41 -21.09 7.31
N LEU A 251 11.89 -20.06 7.99
CA LEU A 251 10.91 -19.16 7.38
C LEU A 251 11.46 -18.44 6.15
N LYS A 252 12.72 -17.98 6.17
CA LYS A 252 13.37 -17.38 5.00
C LYS A 252 13.55 -18.40 3.87
N LEU A 253 13.93 -19.63 4.20
CA LEU A 253 14.04 -20.73 3.24
C LEU A 253 12.68 -20.98 2.58
N PHE A 254 11.62 -21.14 3.38
CA PHE A 254 10.27 -21.35 2.88
C PHE A 254 9.73 -20.17 2.08
N GLU A 255 10.02 -18.92 2.45
CA GLU A 255 9.62 -17.75 1.66
C GLU A 255 10.23 -17.80 0.26
N ASN A 256 11.53 -18.11 0.17
CA ASN A 256 12.22 -18.22 -1.12
C ASN A 256 11.70 -19.39 -1.96
N GLU A 257 11.53 -20.57 -1.34
CA GLU A 257 10.98 -21.73 -2.04
C GLU A 257 9.54 -21.51 -2.47
N TYR A 258 8.70 -20.92 -1.62
CA TYR A 258 7.31 -20.61 -1.91
C TYR A 258 7.18 -19.62 -3.06
N LYS A 259 7.95 -18.53 -3.06
CA LYS A 259 7.99 -17.55 -4.16
C LYS A 259 8.47 -18.14 -5.48
N LYS A 260 9.39 -19.11 -5.42
CA LYS A 260 9.95 -19.77 -6.60
C LYS A 260 9.04 -20.85 -7.18
N LYS A 261 8.50 -21.72 -6.31
CA LYS A 261 7.82 -22.97 -6.70
C LYS A 261 6.30 -22.89 -6.61
N VAL A 262 5.74 -22.18 -5.63
CA VAL A 262 4.30 -22.28 -5.27
C VAL A 262 3.48 -21.06 -5.68
N TYR A 263 4.00 -19.85 -5.42
CA TYR A 263 3.26 -18.60 -5.61
C TYR A 263 4.14 -17.55 -6.29
N ARG A 264 3.71 -17.07 -7.45
CA ARG A 264 4.40 -15.98 -8.14
C ARG A 264 3.83 -14.65 -7.66
N ASP A 265 4.66 -13.94 -6.91
CA ASP A 265 4.37 -12.56 -6.53
C ASP A 265 4.65 -11.64 -7.73
N ASN A 266 3.60 -11.30 -8.47
CA ASN A 266 3.68 -10.40 -9.62
C ASN A 266 3.64 -8.92 -9.17
N SER A 267 4.15 -8.62 -7.97
CA SER A 267 4.13 -7.29 -7.36
C SER A 267 4.90 -6.23 -8.13
N ILE A 268 5.76 -6.61 -9.09
CA ILE A 268 6.46 -5.68 -9.97
C ILE A 268 5.49 -4.76 -10.74
N PHE A 269 4.31 -5.25 -11.11
CA PHE A 269 3.31 -4.46 -11.83
C PHE A 269 2.66 -3.38 -10.96
N ASN A 270 2.84 -3.43 -9.64
CA ASN A 270 2.37 -2.37 -8.75
C ASN A 270 3.11 -1.04 -8.99
N VAL A 271 4.26 -1.06 -9.69
CA VAL A 271 5.06 0.14 -10.01
C VAL A 271 4.27 1.18 -10.81
N ALA A 272 3.33 0.76 -11.65
CA ALA A 272 2.52 1.67 -12.46
C ALA A 272 1.67 2.63 -11.59
N PHE A 273 1.15 2.14 -10.46
CA PHE A 273 0.40 2.96 -9.50
C PHE A 273 1.30 3.96 -8.78
N ILE A 274 2.55 3.57 -8.48
CA ILE A 274 3.55 4.49 -7.89
C ILE A 274 3.89 5.59 -8.90
N ILE A 275 4.10 5.23 -10.17
CA ILE A 275 4.30 6.20 -11.26
C ILE A 275 3.09 7.13 -11.39
N GLY A 276 1.87 6.60 -11.30
CA GLY A 276 0.63 7.40 -11.31
C GLY A 276 0.59 8.45 -10.19
N ILE A 277 0.97 8.09 -8.96
CA ILE A 277 1.06 9.03 -7.83
C ILE A 277 2.10 10.13 -8.12
N VAL A 278 3.27 9.75 -8.66
CA VAL A 278 4.32 10.72 -9.02
C VAL A 278 3.83 11.70 -10.09
N ILE A 279 3.12 11.22 -11.11
CA ILE A 279 2.54 12.07 -12.16
C ILE A 279 1.53 13.07 -11.57
N VAL A 280 0.69 12.65 -10.62
CA VAL A 280 -0.27 13.54 -9.94
C VAL A 280 0.44 14.68 -9.20
N PHE A 281 1.54 14.38 -8.49
CA PHE A 281 2.35 15.41 -7.86
C PHE A 281 3.00 16.36 -8.88
N ILE A 282 3.51 15.84 -10.01
CA ILE A 282 4.09 16.66 -11.08
C ILE A 282 3.05 17.59 -11.72
N ILE A 283 1.83 17.13 -11.96
CA ILE A 283 0.77 17.98 -12.52
C ILE A 283 0.41 19.10 -11.55
N SER A 284 0.41 18.80 -10.25
CA SER A 284 0.05 19.76 -9.20
C SER A 284 1.09 20.85 -8.97
N THR A 285 2.38 20.54 -9.11
CA THR A 285 3.43 21.57 -9.03
C THR A 285 3.34 22.55 -10.19
N ASN A 286 3.05 22.08 -11.40
CA ASN A 286 2.89 22.93 -12.59
C ASN A 286 1.59 23.74 -12.61
N ALA A 287 0.55 23.30 -11.88
CA ALA A 287 -0.71 24.03 -11.76
C ALA A 287 -0.58 25.31 -10.92
N ASN A 288 0.28 25.29 -9.90
CA ASN A 288 0.42 26.38 -8.94
C ASN A 288 1.36 27.51 -9.41
N SER A 289 2.09 27.34 -10.53
CA SER A 289 2.96 28.37 -11.12
C SER A 289 2.21 29.33 -12.05
N GLY A 290 0.92 29.59 -11.78
CA GLY A 290 0.15 30.53 -12.57
C GLY A 290 0.77 31.93 -12.56
N THR A 291 1.13 32.44 -13.75
CA THR A 291 1.28 33.86 -14.10
C THR A 291 2.61 34.60 -13.85
N ALA A 292 3.78 33.96 -13.92
CA ALA A 292 5.03 34.70 -14.14
C ALA A 292 5.85 34.10 -15.30
N GLY A 293 6.59 34.96 -15.99
CA GLY A 293 7.22 34.68 -17.27
C GLY A 293 8.31 33.60 -17.23
N ILE A 294 9.04 33.51 -18.34
CA ILE A 294 10.05 32.49 -18.73
C ILE A 294 11.12 32.15 -17.65
N SER A 295 11.20 32.87 -16.52
CA SER A 295 12.00 32.52 -15.34
C SER A 295 11.45 31.34 -14.50
N ASP A 296 10.21 30.89 -14.70
CA ASP A 296 9.55 29.86 -13.88
C ASP A 296 9.85 28.40 -14.26
N SER A 297 10.52 28.15 -15.40
CA SER A 297 10.93 26.79 -15.77
C SER A 297 11.96 26.21 -14.80
N ILE A 298 12.76 27.08 -14.17
CA ILE A 298 13.74 26.69 -13.14
C ILE A 298 13.02 26.35 -11.84
N PHE A 299 12.00 27.10 -11.42
CA PHE A 299 11.23 26.81 -10.20
C PHE A 299 10.42 25.52 -10.30
N GLY A 300 9.81 25.24 -11.46
CA GLY A 300 9.14 23.97 -11.73
C GLY A 300 10.11 22.79 -11.60
N VAL A 301 11.28 22.86 -12.25
CA VAL A 301 12.33 21.83 -12.17
C VAL A 301 12.92 21.71 -10.77
N VAL A 302 13.15 22.82 -10.06
CA VAL A 302 13.63 22.84 -8.68
C VAL A 302 12.59 22.24 -7.72
N SER A 303 11.28 22.50 -7.93
CA SER A 303 10.23 21.86 -7.13
C SER A 303 10.16 20.35 -7.38
N LEU A 304 10.35 19.91 -8.63
CA LEU A 304 10.37 18.50 -9.03
C LEU A 304 11.60 17.79 -8.44
N VAL A 305 12.76 18.46 -8.46
CA VAL A 305 14.01 18.00 -7.84
C VAL A 305 13.89 18.01 -6.31
N MET A 306 13.25 19.00 -5.70
CA MET A 306 13.02 19.06 -4.25
C MET A 306 12.04 17.99 -3.77
N VAL A 307 10.98 17.71 -4.54
CA VAL A 307 10.07 16.58 -4.28
C VAL A 307 10.83 15.26 -4.46
N ALA A 308 11.58 15.09 -5.54
CA ALA A 308 12.39 13.88 -5.76
C ALA A 308 13.47 13.67 -4.69
N ILE A 309 14.12 14.74 -4.21
CA ILE A 309 15.11 14.73 -3.13
C ILE A 309 14.43 14.48 -1.79
N PHE A 310 13.27 15.08 -1.51
CA PHE A 310 12.53 14.85 -0.27
C PHE A 310 12.00 13.41 -0.19
N PHE A 311 11.40 12.91 -1.28
CA PHE A 311 10.94 11.53 -1.38
C PHE A 311 12.12 10.53 -1.45
N GLY A 312 13.25 10.90 -2.04
CA GLY A 312 14.42 10.04 -2.21
C GLY A 312 15.35 9.99 -1.01
N ILE A 313 15.58 11.10 -0.32
CA ILE A 313 16.55 11.22 0.78
C ILE A 313 15.85 11.15 2.14
N VAL A 314 14.80 11.94 2.38
CA VAL A 314 14.15 11.99 3.71
C VAL A 314 13.39 10.70 3.98
N LEU A 315 12.58 10.21 3.03
CA LEU A 315 11.91 8.90 3.20
C LEU A 315 12.95 7.77 3.28
N ASN A 316 13.97 7.74 2.40
CA ASN A 316 14.94 6.64 2.45
C ASN A 316 15.77 6.62 3.73
N THR A 317 16.17 7.78 4.26
CA THR A 317 16.94 7.88 5.51
C THR A 317 16.08 7.54 6.72
N PHE A 318 14.87 8.11 6.82
CA PHE A 318 13.91 7.81 7.89
C PHE A 318 13.51 6.32 7.87
N PHE A 319 13.22 5.76 6.68
CA PHE A 319 12.88 4.35 6.55
C PHE A 319 14.07 3.42 6.69
N SER A 320 15.30 3.83 6.40
CA SER A 320 16.50 3.03 6.66
C SER A 320 16.71 2.83 8.16
N ILE A 321 16.56 3.89 8.95
CA ILE A 321 16.65 3.84 10.43
C ILE A 321 15.59 2.91 11.00
N ILE A 322 14.34 3.03 10.55
CA ILE A 322 13.24 2.20 11.07
C ILE A 322 13.29 0.76 10.51
N ASN A 323 13.77 0.56 9.27
CA ASN A 323 14.02 -0.75 8.68
C ASN A 323 15.06 -1.56 9.50
N ASN A 324 16.03 -0.88 10.12
CA ASN A 324 17.02 -1.53 10.98
C ASN A 324 16.39 -2.05 12.30
N ILE A 325 15.33 -1.39 12.78
CA ILE A 325 14.62 -1.73 14.02
C ILE A 325 13.58 -2.83 13.79
N TYR A 326 12.69 -2.66 12.80
CA TYR A 326 11.55 -3.56 12.59
C TYR A 326 11.75 -4.58 11.46
N GLY A 327 12.88 -4.51 10.74
CA GLY A 327 13.12 -5.27 9.53
C GLY A 327 12.33 -4.72 8.33
N ASN A 328 12.93 -4.80 7.13
CA ASN A 328 12.38 -4.25 5.88
C ASN A 328 10.98 -4.80 5.48
N ASN A 329 10.52 -5.88 6.12
CA ASN A 329 9.23 -6.52 5.83
C ASN A 329 8.09 -6.17 6.82
N SER A 330 8.34 -5.26 7.78
CA SER A 330 7.33 -4.82 8.76
C SER A 330 6.10 -4.19 8.10
N THR A 331 4.91 -4.67 8.45
CA THR A 331 3.62 -4.13 8.01
C THR A 331 3.41 -2.70 8.50
N PHE A 332 3.84 -2.40 9.73
CA PHE A 332 3.80 -1.06 10.31
C PHE A 332 4.53 -0.04 9.42
N LEU A 333 5.73 -0.39 8.96
CA LEU A 333 6.52 0.47 8.09
C LEU A 333 5.86 0.78 6.76
N LYS A 334 5.16 -0.20 6.18
CA LYS A 334 4.39 0.00 4.94
C LYS A 334 3.23 0.97 5.18
N VAL A 335 2.54 0.88 6.32
CA VAL A 335 1.45 1.80 6.68
C VAL A 335 1.96 3.22 6.89
N VAL A 336 3.07 3.40 7.61
CA VAL A 336 3.67 4.73 7.81
C VAL A 336 4.07 5.37 6.49
N LYS A 337 4.67 4.62 5.55
CA LYS A 337 4.97 5.12 4.18
C LYS A 337 3.73 5.70 3.50
N TRP A 338 2.62 4.98 3.55
CA TRP A 338 1.37 5.39 2.93
C TRP A 338 0.74 6.61 3.62
N LEU A 339 0.80 6.69 4.94
CA LEU A 339 0.31 7.85 5.69
C LEU A 339 1.10 9.12 5.36
N VAL A 340 2.42 9.02 5.18
CA VAL A 340 3.24 10.18 4.79
C VAL A 340 2.85 10.67 3.39
N VAL A 341 2.67 9.76 2.41
CA VAL A 341 2.21 10.12 1.06
C VAL A 341 0.85 10.82 1.11
N LEU A 342 -0.07 10.28 1.91
CA LEU A 342 -1.42 10.82 2.08
C LEU A 342 -1.40 12.20 2.79
N PHE A 343 -0.56 12.38 3.81
CA PHE A 343 -0.36 13.68 4.46
C PHE A 343 0.20 14.72 3.48
N MET A 344 1.22 14.36 2.69
CA MET A 344 1.78 15.25 1.67
C MET A 344 0.71 15.64 0.64
N SER A 345 -0.17 14.73 0.24
CA SER A 345 -1.25 15.06 -0.70
C SER A 345 -2.22 16.12 -0.17
N VAL A 346 -2.43 16.21 1.15
CA VAL A 346 -3.25 17.28 1.77
C VAL A 346 -2.58 18.65 1.61
N ILE A 347 -1.25 18.72 1.75
CA ILE A 347 -0.48 19.98 1.58
C ILE A 347 -0.66 20.54 0.16
N TYR A 348 -0.73 19.67 -0.84
CA TYR A 348 -0.96 20.05 -2.24
C TYR A 348 -2.45 20.31 -2.58
N GLY A 349 -3.36 20.19 -1.61
CA GLY A 349 -4.77 20.53 -1.74
C GLY A 349 -5.73 19.33 -1.76
N VAL A 350 -7.02 19.62 -1.52
CA VAL A 350 -8.06 18.59 -1.36
C VAL A 350 -8.22 17.70 -2.60
N LEU A 351 -8.07 18.25 -3.81
CA LEU A 351 -8.14 17.46 -5.05
C LEU A 351 -6.99 16.45 -5.16
N ASN A 352 -5.77 16.82 -4.74
CA ASN A 352 -4.63 15.91 -4.68
C ASN A 352 -4.90 14.75 -3.75
N PHE A 353 -5.40 15.07 -2.55
CA PHE A 353 -5.78 14.07 -1.56
C PHE A 353 -6.80 13.05 -2.10
N ILE A 354 -7.85 13.53 -2.78
CA ILE A 354 -8.87 12.64 -3.36
C ILE A 354 -8.27 11.73 -4.43
N VAL A 355 -7.55 12.30 -5.40
CA VAL A 355 -6.99 11.51 -6.53
C VAL A 355 -5.96 10.49 -6.04
N ILE A 356 -5.03 10.91 -5.18
CA ILE A 356 -4.01 10.01 -4.60
C ILE A 356 -4.66 8.96 -3.71
N GLY A 357 -5.66 9.33 -2.91
CA GLY A 357 -6.43 8.39 -2.09
C GLY A 357 -7.09 7.28 -2.92
N ILE A 358 -7.66 7.63 -4.08
CA ILE A 358 -8.24 6.64 -5.02
C ILE A 358 -7.14 5.73 -5.57
N ILE A 359 -6.01 6.28 -6.04
CA ILE A 359 -4.90 5.48 -6.59
C ILE A 359 -4.31 4.54 -5.51
N MET A 360 -4.22 4.99 -4.26
CA MET A 360 -3.78 4.18 -3.11
C MET A 360 -4.76 3.04 -2.79
N ALA A 361 -6.07 3.31 -2.85
CA ALA A 361 -7.08 2.27 -2.69
C ALA A 361 -6.95 1.22 -3.80
N MET A 362 -6.80 1.65 -5.05
CA MET A 362 -6.57 0.76 -6.19
C MET A 362 -5.29 -0.07 -6.02
N TYR A 363 -4.17 0.54 -5.62
CA TYR A 363 -2.92 -0.16 -5.31
C TYR A 363 -3.13 -1.26 -4.25
N THR A 364 -3.87 -0.95 -3.18
CA THR A 364 -4.10 -1.88 -2.07
C THR A 364 -4.92 -3.09 -2.51
N VAL A 365 -5.94 -2.88 -3.34
CA VAL A 365 -6.73 -3.97 -3.93
C VAL A 365 -5.87 -4.78 -4.91
N TYR A 366 -5.19 -4.09 -5.82
CA TYR A 366 -4.41 -4.70 -6.88
C TYR A 366 -3.24 -5.54 -6.36
N SER A 367 -2.49 -5.03 -5.37
CA SER A 367 -1.36 -5.74 -4.75
C SER A 367 -1.76 -7.06 -4.08
N LYS A 368 -3.01 -7.18 -3.60
CA LYS A 368 -3.54 -8.43 -3.02
C LYS A 368 -3.95 -9.45 -4.08
N VAL A 369 -4.34 -8.99 -5.26
CA VAL A 369 -5.03 -9.80 -6.27
C VAL A 369 -4.12 -10.18 -7.45
N ILE A 370 -3.00 -9.48 -7.64
CA ILE A 370 -2.10 -9.69 -8.79
C ILE A 370 -1.20 -10.93 -8.68
N GLY A 371 -0.95 -11.41 -7.47
CA GLY A 371 -0.17 -12.64 -7.28
C GLY A 371 -1.02 -13.88 -7.57
N ARG A 372 -0.36 -14.94 -8.06
CA ARG A 372 -1.05 -16.19 -8.44
C ARG A 372 -0.29 -17.43 -8.02
N TYR A 373 -1.02 -18.52 -7.80
CA TYR A 373 -0.40 -19.83 -7.63
C TYR A 373 0.18 -20.33 -8.96
N THR A 374 1.34 -21.01 -8.88
CA THR A 374 1.85 -21.81 -10.01
C THR A 374 0.98 -23.05 -10.18
N ALA A 375 1.07 -23.72 -11.34
CA ALA A 375 0.35 -24.97 -11.57
C ALA A 375 0.73 -26.04 -10.52
N ASP A 376 2.03 -26.26 -10.29
CA ASP A 376 2.53 -27.18 -9.25
C ASP A 376 2.06 -26.77 -7.85
N GLY A 377 2.23 -25.48 -7.51
CA GLY A 377 1.82 -24.93 -6.21
C GLY A 377 0.32 -25.11 -5.93
N MET A 378 -0.50 -24.95 -6.97
CA MET A 378 -1.94 -25.19 -6.85
C MET A 378 -2.26 -26.67 -6.61
N ARG A 379 -1.59 -27.60 -7.29
CA ARG A 379 -1.78 -29.05 -7.05
C ARG A 379 -1.36 -29.45 -5.64
N LYS A 380 -0.25 -28.89 -5.13
CA LYS A 380 0.18 -29.11 -3.74
C LYS A 380 -0.84 -28.58 -2.75
N LYS A 381 -1.40 -27.39 -3.00
CA LYS A 381 -2.46 -26.81 -2.16
C LYS A 381 -3.73 -27.67 -2.17
N GLU A 382 -4.18 -28.11 -3.34
CA GLU A 382 -5.35 -29.00 -3.48
C GLU A 382 -5.13 -30.34 -2.79
N TYR A 383 -3.94 -30.94 -2.89
CA TYR A 383 -3.58 -32.17 -2.18
C TYR A 383 -3.67 -31.98 -0.66
N LEU A 384 -3.09 -30.90 -0.13
CA LEU A 384 -3.18 -30.57 1.29
C LEU A 384 -4.63 -30.26 1.74
N ASP A 385 -5.44 -29.67 0.87
CA ASP A 385 -6.87 -29.47 1.11
C ASP A 385 -7.65 -30.79 1.11
N GLY A 386 -7.31 -31.73 0.23
CA GLY A 386 -7.85 -33.09 0.20
C GLY A 386 -7.48 -33.88 1.45
N MET A 387 -6.25 -33.73 1.92
CA MET A 387 -5.78 -34.33 3.16
C MET A 387 -6.51 -33.75 4.38
N LYS A 388 -6.70 -32.43 4.41
CA LYS A 388 -7.52 -31.77 5.43
C LYS A 388 -8.96 -32.25 5.40
N MET A 389 -9.53 -32.45 4.21
CA MET A 389 -10.87 -32.97 4.02
C MET A 389 -10.99 -34.38 4.60
N TYR A 390 -10.10 -35.31 4.20
CA TYR A 390 -10.06 -36.66 4.75
C TYR A 390 -9.99 -36.68 6.28
N ILE A 391 -9.06 -35.93 6.88
CA ILE A 391 -8.91 -35.89 8.35
C ILE A 391 -10.18 -35.41 9.06
N LYS A 392 -10.93 -34.48 8.43
CA LYS A 392 -12.15 -33.91 9.01
C LYS A 392 -13.39 -34.77 8.82
N THR A 393 -13.53 -35.40 7.66
CA THR A 393 -14.80 -35.98 7.21
C THR A 393 -14.76 -37.49 7.09
N ALA A 394 -13.62 -38.14 7.29
CA ALA A 394 -13.52 -39.59 7.17
C ALA A 394 -14.46 -40.27 8.18
N GLU A 395 -15.55 -40.82 7.65
CA GLU A 395 -16.44 -41.74 8.36
C GLU A 395 -15.82 -43.14 8.44
N ALA A 396 -16.32 -43.99 9.34
CA ALA A 396 -15.79 -45.32 9.62
C ALA A 396 -15.52 -46.20 8.39
N ASN A 397 -16.35 -46.11 7.36
CA ASN A 397 -16.23 -46.85 6.09
C ASN A 397 -15.25 -46.22 5.08
N GLN A 398 -14.84 -44.97 5.30
CA GLN A 398 -13.90 -44.22 4.48
C GLN A 398 -12.49 -44.19 5.09
N ILE A 399 -12.33 -44.66 6.34
CA ILE A 399 -11.03 -44.79 6.99
C ILE A 399 -10.19 -45.81 6.23
N MET A 400 -8.92 -45.45 5.99
CA MET A 400 -7.91 -46.38 5.47
C MET A 400 -7.88 -47.67 6.31
N LYS A 401 -7.85 -48.83 5.63
CA LYS A 401 -7.74 -50.12 6.30
C LYS A 401 -6.27 -50.46 6.56
N PHE A 402 -6.01 -51.08 7.69
CA PHE A 402 -4.69 -51.49 8.17
C PHE A 402 -4.68 -53.01 8.34
N ASN A 403 -3.58 -53.65 7.97
CA ASN A 403 -3.43 -55.10 8.11
C ASN A 403 -3.03 -55.48 9.53
N ASP A 404 -2.26 -54.63 10.20
CA ASP A 404 -1.78 -54.84 11.57
C ASP A 404 -1.68 -53.53 12.37
N VAL A 405 -1.39 -53.68 13.67
CA VAL A 405 -1.27 -52.57 14.61
C VAL A 405 -0.07 -51.67 14.29
N ASP A 406 1.02 -52.26 13.80
CA ASP A 406 2.25 -51.51 13.48
C ASP A 406 2.05 -50.60 12.25
N GLU A 407 1.28 -51.06 11.24
CA GLU A 407 0.87 -50.29 10.08
C GLU A 407 -0.02 -49.10 10.49
N LEU A 408 -0.98 -49.33 11.39
CA LEU A 408 -1.82 -48.27 11.96
C LEU A 408 -0.95 -47.23 12.70
N VAL A 409 -0.04 -47.69 13.56
CA VAL A 409 0.86 -46.80 14.32
C VAL A 409 1.76 -46.02 13.36
N ALA A 410 2.33 -46.66 12.35
CA ALA A 410 3.18 -46.01 11.35
C ALA A 410 2.42 -44.92 10.57
N TYR A 411 1.18 -45.21 10.17
CA TYR A 411 0.31 -44.25 9.50
C TYR A 411 0.01 -43.04 10.38
N PHE A 412 -0.45 -43.25 11.63
CA PHE A 412 -0.79 -42.14 12.51
C PHE A 412 0.44 -41.35 12.95
N LYS A 413 1.59 -42.00 13.17
CA LYS A 413 2.89 -41.30 13.35
C LYS A 413 3.17 -40.35 12.20
N GLY A 414 2.91 -40.79 10.97
CA GLY A 414 3.14 -39.99 9.77
C GLY A 414 2.13 -38.87 9.57
N ILE A 415 0.84 -39.10 9.85
CA ILE A 415 -0.23 -38.12 9.56
C ILE A 415 -0.35 -37.00 10.60
N LEU A 416 -0.04 -37.27 11.87
CA LEU A 416 -0.24 -36.31 12.97
C LEU A 416 0.56 -35.00 12.82
N PRO A 417 1.84 -35.00 12.38
CA PRO A 417 2.56 -33.77 12.05
C PRO A 417 1.85 -32.91 11.00
N TYR A 418 1.29 -33.54 9.97
CA TYR A 418 0.52 -32.83 8.94
C TYR A 418 -0.82 -32.34 9.48
N ALA A 419 -1.49 -33.12 10.32
CA ALA A 419 -2.71 -32.66 10.97
C ALA A 419 -2.47 -31.40 11.82
N ALA A 420 -1.33 -31.33 12.52
CA ALA A 420 -0.88 -30.12 13.20
C ALA A 420 -0.63 -28.98 12.21
N ALA A 421 0.09 -29.24 11.12
CA ALA A 421 0.36 -28.26 10.06
C ALA A 421 -0.89 -27.70 9.36
N LEU A 422 -1.94 -28.51 9.21
CA LEU A 422 -3.19 -28.17 8.54
C LEU A 422 -4.24 -27.56 9.51
N GLY A 423 -3.91 -27.50 10.81
CA GLY A 423 -4.80 -27.00 11.87
C GLY A 423 -6.00 -27.91 12.14
N VAL A 424 -5.83 -29.22 12.01
CA VAL A 424 -6.87 -30.26 12.21
C VAL A 424 -6.40 -31.39 13.12
N LYS A 425 -5.51 -31.05 14.07
CA LYS A 425 -4.91 -31.98 15.04
C LYS A 425 -5.97 -32.74 15.84
N ASN A 426 -6.99 -32.04 16.32
CA ASN A 426 -8.03 -32.62 17.18
C ASN A 426 -8.92 -33.60 16.39
N GLU A 427 -9.21 -33.29 15.13
CA GLU A 427 -9.93 -34.17 14.20
C GLU A 427 -9.10 -35.41 13.86
N ALA A 428 -7.79 -35.27 13.65
CA ALA A 428 -6.90 -36.43 13.46
C ALA A 428 -6.84 -37.35 14.70
N ILE A 429 -6.84 -36.76 15.90
CA ILE A 429 -6.96 -37.53 17.16
C ILE A 429 -8.29 -38.29 17.22
N LYS A 430 -9.40 -37.64 16.85
CA LYS A 430 -10.72 -38.31 16.78
C LYS A 430 -10.73 -39.43 15.75
N LEU A 431 -10.18 -39.19 14.56
CA LEU A 431 -10.03 -40.18 13.50
C LEU A 431 -9.25 -41.40 14.01
N MET A 432 -8.14 -41.17 14.71
CA MET A 432 -7.34 -42.24 15.32
C MET A 432 -8.14 -43.04 16.35
N LYS A 433 -8.80 -42.37 17.30
CA LYS A 433 -9.63 -43.02 18.32
C LYS A 433 -10.76 -43.83 17.70
N ASN A 434 -11.41 -43.31 16.66
CA ASN A 434 -12.47 -44.01 15.93
C ASN A 434 -11.92 -45.21 15.16
N THR A 435 -10.74 -45.10 14.56
CA THR A 435 -10.05 -46.20 13.89
C THR A 435 -9.79 -47.32 14.88
N ILE A 436 -9.18 -47.03 16.04
CA ILE A 436 -8.89 -48.03 17.07
C ILE A 436 -10.18 -48.73 17.54
N LYS A 437 -11.26 -47.97 17.77
CA LYS A 437 -12.57 -48.54 18.13
C LYS A 437 -13.12 -49.50 17.07
N LEU A 438 -12.89 -49.21 15.79
CA LEU A 438 -13.37 -50.03 14.68
C LEU A 438 -12.73 -51.43 14.65
N TYR A 439 -11.45 -51.53 15.06
CA TYR A 439 -10.75 -52.82 15.17
C TYR A 439 -10.98 -53.54 16.50
N ASN A 440 -11.68 -52.91 17.46
CA ASN A 440 -11.99 -53.47 18.78
C ASN A 440 -10.76 -54.02 19.54
N PHE A 441 -9.66 -53.27 19.53
CA PHE A 441 -8.43 -53.63 20.23
C PHE A 441 -8.59 -53.64 21.76
N ASP A 442 -7.84 -54.50 22.44
CA ASP A 442 -7.77 -54.53 23.91
C ASP A 442 -7.01 -53.32 24.49
N GLU A 443 -7.09 -53.14 25.81
CA GLU A 443 -6.50 -51.99 26.50
C GLU A 443 -4.96 -51.94 26.43
N SER A 444 -4.29 -53.11 26.36
CA SER A 444 -2.84 -53.17 26.21
C SER A 444 -2.40 -52.71 24.82
N THR A 445 -3.15 -53.12 23.79
CA THR A 445 -2.94 -52.68 22.41
C THR A 445 -3.24 -51.20 22.24
N TYR A 446 -4.30 -50.68 22.88
CA TYR A 446 -4.60 -49.25 22.91
C TYR A 446 -3.45 -48.43 23.53
N SER A 447 -2.88 -48.91 24.64
CA SER A 447 -1.73 -48.28 25.30
C SER A 447 -0.48 -48.31 24.41
N TYR A 448 -0.22 -49.44 23.74
CA TYR A 448 0.88 -49.57 22.77
C TYR A 448 0.73 -48.57 21.61
N ILE A 449 -0.48 -48.44 21.05
CA ILE A 449 -0.75 -47.48 19.96
C ILE A 449 -0.51 -46.05 20.44
N ASN A 450 -1.06 -45.67 21.60
CA ASN A 450 -0.91 -44.32 22.16
C ASN A 450 0.55 -43.96 22.43
N ARG A 451 1.32 -44.90 22.98
CA ARG A 451 2.75 -44.71 23.22
C ARG A 451 3.53 -44.63 21.92
N GLY A 452 3.16 -45.47 20.95
CA GLY A 452 3.75 -45.49 19.61
C GLY A 452 3.59 -44.14 18.92
N VAL A 453 2.37 -43.59 18.84
CA VAL A 453 2.08 -42.35 18.13
C VAL A 453 2.41 -41.07 18.92
N HIS A 454 2.98 -41.20 20.12
CA HIS A 454 3.21 -40.10 21.06
C HIS A 454 1.93 -39.30 21.35
N PHE A 455 0.81 -40.01 21.55
CA PHE A 455 -0.52 -39.44 21.68
C PHE A 455 -0.59 -38.25 22.65
N ASN A 456 -0.02 -38.39 23.84
CA ASN A 456 -0.04 -37.37 24.89
C ASN A 456 0.62 -36.04 24.46
N THR A 457 1.66 -36.10 23.63
CA THR A 457 2.31 -34.90 23.10
C THR A 457 1.42 -34.17 22.10
N TYR A 458 0.65 -34.90 21.31
CA TYR A 458 -0.31 -34.32 20.36
C TYR A 458 -1.59 -33.84 21.04
N ASP A 459 -2.10 -34.56 22.04
CA ASP A 459 -3.31 -34.20 22.78
C ASP A 459 -3.06 -32.97 23.69
N SER A 460 -1.87 -32.87 24.29
CA SER A 460 -1.50 -31.74 25.13
C SER A 460 -1.07 -30.49 24.35
N PHE A 461 -1.14 -29.33 25.01
CA PHE A 461 -0.57 -28.06 24.51
C PHE A 461 0.84 -27.79 25.07
N ILE A 462 1.42 -28.74 25.81
CA ILE A 462 2.67 -28.54 26.58
C ILE A 462 3.87 -28.30 25.66
N LEU A 463 3.99 -29.05 24.55
CA LEU A 463 5.07 -28.85 23.59
C LEU A 463 4.99 -27.46 22.97
N ALA A 464 3.82 -27.07 22.45
CA ALA A 464 3.60 -25.76 21.83
C ALA A 464 3.87 -24.60 22.81
N ASN A 465 3.44 -24.74 24.07
CA ASN A 465 3.68 -23.75 25.12
C ASN A 465 5.17 -23.64 25.48
N THR A 466 5.87 -24.78 25.57
CA THR A 466 7.32 -24.82 25.82
C THR A 466 8.09 -24.15 24.69
N VAL A 467 7.78 -24.50 23.43
CA VAL A 467 8.40 -23.89 22.24
C VAL A 467 8.15 -22.39 22.20
N SER A 468 6.92 -21.95 22.48
CA SER A 468 6.58 -20.52 22.51
C SER A 468 7.37 -19.76 23.57
N ARG A 469 7.51 -20.33 24.78
CA ARG A 469 8.30 -19.73 25.86
C ARG A 469 9.78 -19.61 25.49
N VAL A 470 10.37 -20.69 25.00
CA VAL A 470 11.78 -20.75 24.57
C VAL A 470 12.05 -19.74 23.46
N TYR A 471 11.15 -19.67 22.47
CA TYR A 471 11.25 -18.71 21.37
C TYR A 471 11.17 -17.26 21.87
N ASN A 472 10.18 -16.94 22.72
CA ASN A 472 9.99 -15.59 23.24
C ASN A 472 11.15 -15.16 24.13
N ASN A 473 11.66 -16.04 25.00
CA ASN A 473 12.84 -15.76 25.82
C ASN A 473 14.05 -15.38 24.96
N ALA A 474 14.31 -16.12 23.89
CA ALA A 474 15.41 -15.81 22.96
C ALA A 474 15.15 -14.50 22.19
N TYR A 475 13.92 -14.28 21.74
CA TYR A 475 13.52 -13.05 21.07
C TYR A 475 13.75 -11.81 21.95
N ASP A 476 13.30 -11.85 23.20
CA ASP A 476 13.42 -10.74 24.14
C ASP A 476 14.88 -10.43 24.45
N LYS A 477 15.72 -11.46 24.69
CA LYS A 477 17.17 -11.28 24.87
C LYS A 477 17.83 -10.64 23.64
N ILE A 478 17.55 -11.15 22.44
CA ILE A 478 18.12 -10.60 21.19
C ILE A 478 17.64 -9.16 20.95
N ARG A 479 16.38 -8.88 21.27
CA ARG A 479 15.79 -7.55 21.17
C ARG A 479 16.53 -6.58 22.11
N GLU A 480 16.68 -6.93 23.39
CA GLU A 480 17.41 -6.13 24.37
C GLU A 480 18.87 -5.87 23.96
N GLU A 481 19.59 -6.89 23.48
CA GLU A 481 20.94 -6.75 22.91
C GLU A 481 20.98 -5.71 21.79
N ARG A 482 20.00 -5.73 20.87
CA ARG A 482 19.94 -4.80 19.72
C ARG A 482 19.61 -3.36 20.14
N PHE A 483 18.79 -3.20 21.16
CA PHE A 483 18.44 -1.88 21.70
C PHE A 483 19.59 -1.28 22.52
N SER A 484 20.34 -2.09 23.27
CA SER A 484 21.47 -1.60 24.06
C SER A 484 22.65 -1.15 23.19
N THR A 485 22.92 -1.81 22.07
CA THR A 485 23.94 -1.35 21.11
C THR A 485 23.62 0.01 20.50
N LEU A 486 22.33 0.30 20.26
CA LEU A 486 21.90 1.60 19.71
C LEU A 486 22.08 2.77 20.69
N ARG A 487 21.93 2.51 22.00
CA ARG A 487 22.11 3.52 23.05
C ARG A 487 23.58 3.94 23.20
N ASN A 488 24.50 3.04 22.85
CA ASN A 488 25.94 3.32 22.87
C ASN A 488 26.42 3.99 21.57
N ASP A 489 25.77 3.73 20.43
CA ASP A 489 26.07 4.41 19.15
C ASP A 489 25.44 5.82 19.05
N SER A 490 24.43 6.16 19.86
CA SER A 490 23.80 7.49 19.91
C SER A 490 24.51 8.46 20.86
N GLY A 491 25.85 8.44 20.89
CA GLY A 491 26.66 9.41 21.61
C GLY A 491 26.77 10.74 20.86
N SER A 492 25.67 11.49 20.69
CA SER A 492 25.68 12.95 20.55
C SER A 492 24.28 13.56 20.36
N SER A 493 24.14 14.76 20.94
CA SER A 493 23.08 15.77 20.81
C SER A 493 21.75 15.60 21.59
N SER A 494 21.74 16.32 22.72
CA SER A 494 20.78 17.37 23.12
C SER A 494 19.30 17.04 23.26
N GLY A 495 18.81 17.31 24.47
CA GLY A 495 17.44 17.19 24.90
C GLY A 495 16.44 18.04 24.11
N PHE A 496 15.21 17.54 24.08
CA PHE A 496 14.03 18.33 23.80
C PHE A 496 13.17 18.33 25.05
N GLY A 497 13.27 19.43 25.80
CA GLY A 497 12.24 19.85 26.73
C GLY A 497 10.97 20.17 25.93
N GLY A 498 9.85 19.65 26.41
CA GLY A 498 8.55 20.06 25.94
C GLY A 498 8.19 21.38 26.59
N ASP A 499 7.95 22.40 25.76
CA ASP A 499 7.28 23.63 26.19
C ASP A 499 6.14 23.97 25.24
N GLY A 500 5.08 24.48 25.86
CA GLY A 500 3.74 24.64 25.33
C GLY A 500 3.61 25.63 24.17
N PHE A 501 2.63 25.35 23.31
CA PHE A 501 2.15 26.28 22.30
C PHE A 501 1.19 27.29 22.92
N SER A 502 1.57 28.57 22.79
CA SER A 502 0.74 29.74 23.03
C SER A 502 -0.17 30.04 21.83
N SER A 503 -1.30 30.62 22.15
CA SER A 503 -2.37 31.17 21.31
C SER A 503 -1.99 32.44 20.54
N GLY A 504 -2.66 32.66 19.39
CA GLY A 504 -2.72 33.92 18.64
C GLY A 504 -2.42 33.68 17.16
N GLY A 505 -3.12 34.17 16.14
CA GLY A 505 -4.11 35.24 16.00
C GLY A 505 -4.05 35.61 14.51
N GLY A 506 -5.20 35.70 13.83
CA GLY A 506 -5.27 35.78 12.36
C GLY A 506 -4.81 37.11 11.76
N PHE A 507 -4.58 37.08 10.44
CA PHE A 507 -4.53 38.27 9.57
C PHE A 507 -5.27 38.00 8.26
N SER A 508 -5.95 39.03 7.74
CA SER A 508 -6.67 39.05 6.46
C SER A 508 -5.86 39.80 5.40
N GLY A 509 -5.91 39.35 4.13
CA GLY A 509 -5.38 40.10 2.99
C GLY A 509 -5.10 39.22 1.78
N GLY A 510 -6.15 38.67 1.17
CA GLY A 510 -6.06 37.88 -0.07
C GLY A 510 -6.68 38.62 -1.26
N GLY A 511 -5.97 38.60 -2.39
CA GLY A 511 -6.47 39.01 -3.71
C GLY A 511 -5.38 38.87 -4.79
N SER A 512 -5.72 38.26 -5.92
CA SER A 512 -4.84 38.07 -7.07
C SER A 512 -5.11 39.10 -8.18
N GLY A 513 -4.09 39.85 -8.58
CA GLY A 513 -4.04 40.56 -9.87
C GLY A 513 -4.00 42.09 -9.80
N GLY A 514 -3.05 42.66 -10.55
CA GLY A 514 -2.90 44.10 -10.81
C GLY A 514 -1.44 44.55 -10.74
N GLY A 515 -0.73 44.53 -11.88
CA GLY A 515 0.62 45.08 -11.96
C GLY A 515 0.59 46.61 -12.12
N GLY A 516 1.52 47.29 -11.44
CA GLY A 516 1.81 48.71 -11.62
C GLY A 516 3.12 48.92 -12.36
N GLY A 517 3.19 49.97 -13.18
CA GLY A 517 4.42 50.42 -13.85
C GLY A 517 4.96 51.73 -13.26
N GLY A 518 6.25 51.99 -13.50
CA GLY A 518 6.92 53.25 -13.17
C GLY A 518 7.37 54.01 -14.43
N SER A 519 7.61 55.31 -14.27
CA SER A 519 8.31 56.15 -15.26
C SER A 519 9.81 55.96 -15.13
N TRP A 520 10.51 56.19 -16.25
CA TRP A 520 11.97 56.31 -16.32
C TRP A 520 12.33 57.75 -15.98
#